data_AF-A0A931HU62-F1
#
_entry.id   AF-A0A931HU62-F1
#
_cell.length_a   1.000
_cell.length_b   1.000
_cell.length_c   1.000
_cell.angle_alpha   90.00
_cell.angle_beta   90.00
_cell.angle_gamma   90.00
#
_symmetry.space_group_name_H-M   'P 1'
#
loop_
_entity.id
_entity.type
_entity.pdbx_description
1 polymer ?
#
loop_
_entity_poly.entity_id
_entity_poly.type
_entity_poly.pdbx_seq_one_letter_code
_entity_poly.pdbx_strand_id
1 'polypeptide(L)'
;MPAIIFGLFYPLILGILFALPSLWERIKLQQAKGFKVNKFLGVGLPAMYILSSPYLYYGMRLNLLFTRLFSNYSTEAGMLFSFLLGYLAIDCISSKGKA
;
A
#
# COMPACT_ATOMS: atom_id res chain seq x y z
N MET A 1 21.26 1.93 4.43
CA MET A 1 20.44 1.86 3.20
C MET A 1 19.79 0.49 2.96
N PRO A 2 20.44 -0.68 3.16
CA PRO A 2 19.82 -1.99 2.91
C PRO A 2 18.58 -2.27 3.77
N ALA A 3 18.64 -1.91 5.07
CA ALA A 3 17.57 -2.16 6.02
C ALA A 3 16.27 -1.40 5.71
N ILE A 4 16.36 -0.21 5.09
CA ILE A 4 15.18 0.60 4.72
C ILE A 4 14.47 -0.05 3.53
N ILE A 5 15.23 -0.47 2.52
CA ILE A 5 14.72 -1.20 1.36
C ILE A 5 14.06 -2.49 1.83
N PHE A 6 14.73 -3.28 2.67
CA PHE A 6 14.15 -4.50 3.24
C PHE A 6 12.90 -4.20 4.07
N GLY A 7 12.91 -3.16 4.89
CA GLY A 7 11.78 -2.75 5.73
C GLY A 7 10.56 -2.22 4.97
N LEU A 8 10.72 -1.80 3.71
CA LEU A 8 9.63 -1.41 2.81
C LEU A 8 9.15 -2.60 1.96
N PHE A 9 10.07 -3.30 1.32
CA PHE A 9 9.74 -4.38 0.38
C PHE A 9 9.20 -5.63 1.08
N TYR A 10 9.74 -5.99 2.24
CA TYR A 10 9.30 -7.17 2.98
C TYR A 10 7.81 -7.10 3.38
N PRO A 11 7.33 -6.07 4.10
CA PRO A 11 5.91 -5.96 4.42
C PRO A 11 5.04 -5.83 3.17
N LEU A 12 5.53 -5.16 2.11
CA LEU A 12 4.80 -5.07 0.84
C LEU A 12 4.57 -6.45 0.20
N ILE A 13 5.61 -7.27 0.12
CA ILE A 13 5.52 -8.65 -0.39
C ILE A 13 4.58 -9.48 0.50
N LEU A 14 4.66 -9.34 1.82
CA LEU A 14 3.74 -10.03 2.74
C LEU A 14 2.30 -9.61 2.51
N GLY A 15 2.03 -8.33 2.30
CA GLY A 15 0.69 -7.82 1.98
C GLY A 15 0.13 -8.45 0.71
N ILE A 16 0.94 -8.53 -0.34
CA ILE A 16 0.59 -9.21 -1.61
C ILE A 16 0.29 -10.68 -1.35
N LEU A 17 1.17 -11.38 -0.62
CA LEU A 17 1.04 -12.81 -0.35
C LEU A 17 -0.22 -13.12 0.47
N PHE A 18 -0.57 -12.24 1.42
CA PHE A 18 -1.75 -12.38 2.26
C PHE A 18 -3.06 -12.19 1.47
N ALA A 19 -3.05 -11.33 0.46
CA ALA A 19 -4.20 -11.12 -0.42
C ALA A 19 -4.29 -12.17 -1.55
N LEU A 20 -3.19 -12.85 -1.86
CA LEU A 20 -3.10 -13.88 -2.92
C LEU A 20 -4.14 -15.01 -2.81
N PRO A 21 -4.41 -15.65 -1.65
CA PRO A 21 -5.45 -16.68 -1.55
C PRO A 21 -6.84 -16.14 -1.93
N SER A 22 -7.16 -14.90 -1.53
CA SER A 22 -8.43 -14.27 -1.88
C SER A 22 -8.55 -14.01 -3.39
N LEU A 23 -7.44 -13.69 -4.05
CA LEU A 23 -7.38 -13.55 -5.51
C LEU A 23 -7.60 -14.90 -6.20
N TRP A 24 -6.97 -15.96 -5.68
CA TRP A 24 -7.08 -17.31 -6.22
C TRP A 24 -8.54 -17.79 -6.24
N GLU A 25 -9.28 -17.57 -5.15
CA GLU A 25 -10.72 -17.88 -5.09
C GLU A 25 -11.52 -17.07 -6.11
N ARG A 26 -11.24 -15.76 -6.25
CA ARG A 26 -11.91 -14.88 -7.22
C ARG A 26 -11.62 -15.27 -8.68
N ILE A 27 -10.41 -15.73 -8.98
CA ILE A 27 -10.03 -16.24 -10.31
C ILE A 27 -10.78 -17.54 -10.61
N LYS A 28 -10.81 -18.47 -9.64
CA LYS A 28 -11.54 -19.74 -9.77
C LYS A 28 -13.03 -19.52 -10.05
N LEU A 29 -13.62 -18.48 -9.46
CA LEU A 29 -15.02 -18.07 -9.68
C LEU A 29 -15.24 -17.21 -10.93
N GLN A 30 -14.25 -17.06 -11.82
CA GLN A 30 -14.25 -16.17 -13.00
C GLN A 30 -14.60 -14.70 -12.71
N GLN A 31 -14.47 -14.26 -11.47
CA GLN A 31 -14.84 -12.90 -11.10
C GLN A 31 -13.68 -11.91 -11.28
N ALA A 32 -12.43 -12.37 -11.40
CA ALA A 32 -11.25 -11.51 -11.57
C ALA A 32 -11.16 -10.85 -12.98
N LYS A 33 -12.05 -9.90 -13.28
CA LYS A 33 -12.11 -9.17 -14.56
C LYS A 33 -12.05 -7.64 -14.39
N GLY A 34 -11.06 -7.14 -13.64
CA GLY A 34 -10.72 -5.72 -13.67
C GLY A 34 -10.02 -5.17 -12.43
N PHE A 35 -9.51 -3.95 -12.57
CA PHE A 35 -8.86 -3.19 -11.50
C PHE A 35 -9.76 -2.05 -11.03
N LYS A 36 -10.12 -2.02 -9.74
CA LYS A 36 -10.96 -0.96 -9.15
C LYS A 36 -10.10 0.23 -8.76
N VAL A 37 -9.89 1.14 -9.71
CA VAL A 37 -9.12 2.38 -9.53
C VAL A 37 -9.64 3.23 -8.36
N ASN A 38 -10.96 3.29 -8.12
CA ASN A 38 -11.54 4.06 -7.02
C ASN A 38 -11.08 3.55 -5.63
N LYS A 39 -11.00 2.23 -5.45
CA LYS A 39 -10.48 1.64 -4.20
C LYS A 39 -8.99 1.96 -4.05
N PHE A 40 -8.24 1.86 -5.15
CA PHE A 40 -6.82 2.17 -5.16
C PHE A 40 -6.54 3.64 -4.85
N LEU A 41 -7.31 4.57 -5.42
CA LEU A 41 -7.18 5.99 -5.12
C LEU A 41 -7.63 6.33 -3.70
N GLY A 42 -8.67 5.69 -3.17
CA GLY A 42 -9.16 5.97 -1.82
C GLY A 42 -8.17 5.63 -0.70
N VAL A 43 -7.39 4.55 -0.87
CA VAL A 43 -6.48 4.05 0.18
C VAL A 43 -5.01 4.08 -0.24
N GLY A 44 -4.72 3.86 -1.52
CA GLY A 44 -3.37 3.86 -2.07
C GLY A 44 -2.74 5.25 -2.15
N LEU A 45 -3.49 6.30 -2.50
CA LEU A 45 -2.98 7.68 -2.45
C LEU A 45 -2.55 8.11 -1.04
N PRO A 46 -3.39 7.98 0.01
CA PRO A 46 -2.96 8.34 1.36
C PRO A 46 -1.82 7.46 1.86
N ALA A 47 -1.78 6.16 1.50
CA ALA A 47 -0.66 5.28 1.81
C ALA A 47 0.64 5.74 1.14
N MET A 48 0.61 6.09 -0.15
CA MET A 48 1.76 6.64 -0.88
C MET A 48 2.25 7.95 -0.28
N TYR A 49 1.32 8.85 0.13
CA TYR A 49 1.68 10.08 0.80
C TYR A 49 2.48 9.81 2.08
N ILE A 50 1.99 8.90 2.93
CA ILE A 50 2.66 8.57 4.19
C ILE A 50 4.02 7.91 3.95
N LEU A 51 4.13 7.02 2.97
CA LEU A 51 5.40 6.38 2.59
C LEU A 51 6.43 7.40 2.05
N SER A 52 5.97 8.41 1.31
CA SER A 52 6.84 9.47 0.79
C SER A 52 7.17 10.57 1.81
N SER A 53 6.41 10.67 2.91
CA SER A 53 6.56 11.71 3.93
C SER A 53 7.96 11.85 4.55
N PRO A 54 8.70 10.76 4.92
CA PRO A 54 10.07 10.92 5.43
C PRO A 54 11.02 11.49 4.37
N TYR A 55 10.84 11.13 3.09
CA TYR A 55 11.65 11.66 2.01
C TYR A 55 11.33 13.14 1.73
N LEU A 56 10.04 13.50 1.74
CA LEU A 56 9.60 14.88 1.60
C LEU A 56 10.14 15.78 2.74
N TYR A 57 10.12 15.27 3.98
CA TYR A 57 10.55 16.02 5.15
C TYR A 57 12.08 16.13 5.26
N TYR A 58 12.82 15.02 5.20
CA TYR A 58 14.28 15.03 5.38
C TYR A 58 15.05 15.34 4.10
N GLY A 59 14.56 14.88 2.94
CA GLY A 59 15.22 15.05 1.65
C GLY A 59 14.94 16.41 1.02
N MET A 60 13.66 16.76 0.88
CA MET A 60 13.24 18.01 0.22
C MET A 60 12.98 19.18 1.19
N ARG A 61 13.06 18.94 2.51
CA ARG A 61 12.75 19.94 3.56
C ARG A 61 11.36 20.58 3.40
N LEU A 62 10.41 19.84 2.81
CA LEU A 62 9.03 20.28 2.64
C LEU A 62 8.24 20.03 3.91
N ASN A 63 7.84 21.11 4.57
CA ASN A 63 7.07 21.07 5.81
C ASN A 63 5.56 21.13 5.52
N LEU A 64 5.06 20.08 4.86
CA LEU A 64 3.64 19.89 4.57
C LEU A 64 2.86 19.44 5.82
N LEU A 65 1.52 19.50 5.74
CA LEU A 65 0.64 19.02 6.79
C LEU A 65 0.93 17.55 7.10
N PHE A 66 1.13 17.25 8.38
CA PHE A 66 1.43 15.93 8.94
C PHE A 66 2.77 15.26 8.51
N THR A 67 3.59 15.85 7.63
CA THR A 67 4.88 15.21 7.26
C THR A 67 5.82 15.07 8.44
N ARG A 68 5.83 16.03 9.38
CA ARG A 68 6.62 15.94 10.62
C ARG A 68 6.17 14.78 11.52
N LEU A 69 4.87 14.55 11.62
CA LEU A 69 4.31 13.47 12.44
C LEU A 69 4.64 12.11 11.83
N PHE A 70 4.41 11.93 10.53
CA PHE A 70 4.72 10.68 9.84
C PHE A 70 6.22 10.42 9.70
N SER A 71 7.05 11.47 9.65
CA SER A 71 8.51 11.38 9.75
C SER A 71 8.97 10.73 11.07
N ASN A 72 8.36 11.14 12.20
CA ASN A 72 8.71 10.61 13.52
C ASN A 72 8.31 9.15 13.71
N TYR A 73 7.25 8.69 13.02
CA TYR A 73 6.78 7.30 13.02
C TYR A 73 7.12 6.55 11.73
N SER A 74 8.13 7.01 10.99
CA SER A 74 8.40 6.57 9.62
C SER A 74 8.68 5.08 9.46
N THR A 75 9.27 4.43 10.47
CA THR A 75 9.50 2.97 10.47
C THR A 75 8.21 2.18 10.63
N GLU A 76 7.44 2.45 11.68
CA GLU A 76 6.18 1.74 11.97
C GLU A 76 5.11 2.02 10.91
N ALA A 77 4.92 3.31 10.58
CA ALA A 77 4.01 3.72 9.52
C ALA A 77 4.49 3.18 8.17
N GLY A 78 5.79 3.23 7.88
CA GLY A 78 6.36 2.66 6.66
C GLY A 78 6.02 1.18 6.51
N MET A 79 6.17 0.36 7.56
CA MET A 79 5.83 -1.06 7.50
C MET A 79 4.33 -1.30 7.29
N LEU A 80 3.47 -0.63 8.09
CA LEU A 80 2.02 -0.79 8.00
C LEU A 80 1.48 -0.36 6.63
N PHE A 81 1.90 0.80 6.14
CA PHE A 81 1.44 1.32 4.85
C PHE A 81 2.04 0.56 3.67
N SER A 82 3.24 -0.01 3.79
CA SER A 82 3.79 -0.91 2.78
C SER A 82 2.98 -2.20 2.68
N PHE A 83 2.65 -2.80 3.83
CA PHE A 83 1.79 -3.98 3.90
C PHE A 83 0.41 -3.71 3.32
N LEU A 84 -0.23 -2.61 3.75
CA LEU A 84 -1.51 -2.18 3.21
C LEU A 84 -1.45 -1.97 1.71
N LEU A 85 -0.41 -1.33 1.18
CA LEU A 85 -0.27 -1.07 -0.26
C LEU A 85 -0.10 -2.36 -1.06
N GLY A 86 0.70 -3.31 -0.55
CA GLY A 86 0.82 -4.65 -1.14
C GLY A 86 -0.49 -5.43 -1.14
N TYR A 87 -1.20 -5.42 -0.01
CA TYR A 87 -2.53 -6.03 0.11
C TYR A 87 -3.53 -5.38 -0.85
N LEU A 88 -3.55 -4.04 -0.92
CA LEU A 88 -4.48 -3.27 -1.74
C LEU A 88 -4.25 -3.49 -3.23
N ALA A 89 -2.99 -3.67 -3.65
CA ALA A 89 -2.65 -3.96 -5.04
C ALA A 89 -3.38 -5.22 -5.54
N ILE A 90 -3.51 -6.22 -4.67
CA ILE A 90 -4.22 -7.47 -4.98
C ILE A 90 -5.72 -7.36 -4.70
N ASP A 91 -6.17 -6.73 -3.60
CA ASP A 91 -7.62 -6.58 -3.34
C ASP A 91 -8.33 -5.70 -4.37
N CYS A 92 -7.63 -4.69 -4.91
CA CYS A 92 -8.15 -3.86 -6.01
C CYS A 92 -8.41 -4.67 -7.29
N ILE A 93 -7.81 -5.85 -7.41
CA ILE A 93 -8.18 -6.83 -8.43
C ILE A 93 -9.49 -7.47 -7.97
N SER A 94 -10.59 -6.79 -8.30
CA SER A 94 -11.91 -7.14 -7.79
C SER A 94 -12.70 -7.96 -8.77
N SER A 95 -13.35 -8.95 -8.16
CA SER A 95 -14.62 -9.52 -8.56
C SER A 95 -15.65 -8.46 -8.98
N LYS A 96 -16.26 -8.60 -10.16
CA LYS A 96 -17.52 -7.94 -10.50
C LYS A 96 -18.65 -8.65 -9.74
N GLY A 97 -18.91 -8.23 -8.51
CA GLY A 97 -20.19 -8.44 -7.84
C GLY A 97 -21.22 -7.47 -8.43
N LYS A 98 -22.35 -8.03 -8.87
CA LYS A 98 -23.47 -7.38 -9.55
C LYS A 98 -24.09 -6.22 -8.74
N ALA A 99 -24.75 -5.34 -9.52
CA ALA A 99 -25.70 -4.28 -9.13
C ALA A 99 -25.07 -3.04 -8.47
#